data_AF-A0A2J4XXP2-F1
#
_entry.id   AF-A0A2J4XXP2-F1
#
_cell.length_a   1.000
_cell.length_b   1.000
_cell.length_c   1.000
_cell.angle_alpha   90.00
_cell.angle_beta   90.00
_cell.angle_gamma   90.00
#
_symmetry.space_group_name_H-M   'P 1'
#
loop_
_entity.id
_entity.type
_entity.pdbx_description
1 polymer ?
#
loop_
_entity_poly.entity_id
_entity_poly.type
_entity_poly.pdbx_seq_one_letter_code
_entity_poly.pdbx_strand_id
1 'polypeptide(L)'
;LMEEPVQIHSHGGRVNLIEKGEINIDVAFLAVSCCDEYGNASGSGGKSRCGSLGYAMVDAKYARKVVLLTESIEPFPYMPASIIQDQVDYIVKIDSVGDPAKISVGAARVTSNPRELMIARSAADVIEHSGYFRDGFSLQTGSGAASTACTRFLESRMRKHNIVASFALGGITGSIVDLHEKGLITKLLDTQSFDGAAGESLAKNPHHVEISTSVYANPAAKAACCDRVDIVILSALEIDTDFNVNVLTGSDGVM
;
A
#
# COMPACT_ATOMS: atom_id res chain seq x y z
N LEU A 1 -14.27 24.60 -13.36
CA LEU A 1 -12.92 24.45 -13.93
C LEU A 1 -11.98 25.27 -13.07
N MET A 2 -10.87 24.68 -12.60
CA MET A 2 -9.85 25.39 -11.82
C MET A 2 -8.99 26.24 -12.76
N GLU A 3 -8.48 27.38 -12.29
CA GLU A 3 -7.58 28.25 -13.07
C GLU A 3 -6.26 27.54 -13.39
N GLU A 4 -5.71 26.83 -12.40
CA GLU A 4 -4.56 25.94 -12.56
C GLU A 4 -5.02 24.48 -12.57
N PRO A 5 -4.69 23.71 -13.62
CA PRO A 5 -5.05 22.29 -13.68
C PRO A 5 -4.37 21.47 -12.57
N VAL A 6 -5.11 20.52 -12.00
CA VAL A 6 -4.55 19.53 -11.08
C VAL A 6 -3.57 18.64 -11.86
N GLN A 7 -2.34 18.54 -11.35
CA GLN A 7 -1.32 17.65 -11.91
C GLN A 7 -1.47 16.26 -11.29
N ILE A 8 -1.71 15.26 -12.14
CA ILE A 8 -1.90 13.87 -11.72
C ILE A 8 -0.66 13.07 -12.10
N HIS A 9 -0.15 12.34 -11.14
CA HIS A 9 1.00 11.45 -11.30
C HIS A 9 0.72 10.13 -10.60
N SER A 10 1.23 9.04 -11.17
CA SER A 10 1.25 7.76 -10.48
C SER A 10 2.09 7.83 -9.21
N HIS A 11 1.93 6.86 -8.30
CA HIS A 11 2.72 6.80 -7.08
C HIS A 11 4.23 6.86 -7.35
N GLY A 12 4.72 6.04 -8.29
CA GLY A 12 6.12 6.07 -8.74
C GLY A 12 6.50 7.35 -9.49
N GLY A 13 5.58 7.87 -10.31
CA GLY A 13 5.78 9.12 -11.05
C GLY A 13 6.05 10.30 -10.12
N ARG A 14 5.32 10.41 -9.01
CA ARG A 14 5.55 11.44 -7.98
C ARG A 14 6.98 11.39 -7.45
N VAL A 15 7.47 10.20 -7.09
CA VAL A 15 8.83 10.03 -6.55
C VAL A 15 9.86 10.47 -7.59
N ASN A 16 9.71 10.05 -8.84
CA ASN A 16 10.59 10.44 -9.92
C ASN A 16 10.61 11.97 -10.15
N LEU A 17 9.45 12.65 -10.08
CA LEU A 17 9.37 14.12 -10.19
C LEU A 17 10.09 14.82 -9.03
N ILE A 18 9.98 14.29 -7.81
CA ILE A 18 10.70 14.80 -6.63
C ILE A 18 12.22 14.62 -6.81
N GLU A 19 12.66 13.44 -7.22
CA GLU A 19 14.09 13.14 -7.40
C GLU A 19 14.76 13.95 -8.51
N LYS A 20 13.99 14.32 -9.55
CA LYS A 20 14.46 15.20 -10.63
C LYS A 20 14.47 16.69 -10.25
N GLY A 21 13.90 17.05 -9.10
CA GLY A 21 13.72 18.44 -8.69
C GLY A 21 12.65 19.19 -9.49
N GLU A 22 11.75 18.48 -10.18
CA GLU A 22 10.56 19.07 -10.81
C GLU A 22 9.51 19.41 -9.75
N ILE A 23 9.41 18.57 -8.70
CA ILE A 23 8.66 18.86 -7.48
C ILE A 23 9.66 19.05 -6.33
N ASN A 24 9.68 20.24 -5.75
CA ASN A 24 10.52 20.54 -4.58
C ASN A 24 9.62 20.78 -3.36
N ILE A 25 9.70 19.91 -2.37
CA ILE A 25 8.89 20.03 -1.16
C ILE A 25 9.60 20.99 -0.18
N ASP A 26 9.06 22.20 -0.02
CA ASP A 26 9.55 23.16 0.98
C ASP A 26 9.36 22.65 2.40
N VAL A 27 8.14 22.20 2.72
CA VAL A 27 7.76 21.70 4.03
C VAL A 27 6.82 20.50 3.87
N ALA A 28 7.12 19.40 4.54
CA ALA A 28 6.26 18.23 4.64
C ALA A 28 5.58 18.19 6.02
N PHE A 29 4.25 18.26 6.04
CA PHE A 29 3.45 18.02 7.23
C PHE A 29 3.00 16.56 7.25
N LEU A 30 3.67 15.73 8.04
CA LEU A 30 3.47 14.29 8.06
C LEU A 30 2.71 13.88 9.32
N ALA A 31 1.48 13.44 9.12
CA ALA A 31 0.66 12.87 10.17
C ALA A 31 1.15 11.46 10.51
N VAL A 32 1.52 11.23 11.77
CA VAL A 32 2.00 9.95 12.28
C VAL A 32 1.22 9.56 13.53
N SER A 33 0.95 8.27 13.74
CA SER A 33 0.16 7.82 14.89
C SER A 33 0.93 7.95 16.20
N CYS A 34 2.26 7.84 16.16
CA CYS A 34 3.13 8.04 17.29
C CYS A 34 4.56 8.39 16.85
N CYS A 35 5.30 9.08 17.72
CA CYS A 35 6.74 9.27 17.61
C CYS A 35 7.37 9.50 18.98
N ASP A 36 8.68 9.40 19.13
CA ASP A 36 9.37 9.95 20.30
C ASP A 36 9.66 11.46 20.15
N GLU A 37 10.25 12.07 21.18
CA GLU A 37 10.59 13.49 21.20
C GLU A 37 11.73 13.89 20.24
N TYR A 38 12.43 12.91 19.65
CA TYR A 38 13.49 13.12 18.64
C TYR A 38 13.01 12.88 17.20
N GLY A 39 11.80 12.35 17.01
CA GLY A 39 11.18 12.21 15.69
C GLY A 39 11.23 10.80 15.12
N ASN A 40 11.64 9.79 15.89
CA ASN A 40 11.48 8.41 15.46
C ASN A 40 9.99 8.04 15.50
N ALA A 41 9.38 7.85 14.33
CA ALA A 41 7.94 7.76 14.16
C ALA A 41 7.50 6.48 13.45
N SER A 42 6.31 5.97 13.79
CA SER A 42 5.70 4.83 13.12
C SER A 42 4.19 4.99 13.01
N GLY A 43 3.59 4.34 12.01
CA GLY A 43 2.14 4.14 11.90
C GLY A 43 1.62 2.91 12.65
N SER A 44 2.50 2.16 13.33
CA SER A 44 2.15 0.89 14.01
C SER A 44 1.80 1.07 15.50
N GLY A 45 2.19 2.19 16.12
CA GLY A 45 1.85 2.53 17.52
C GLY A 45 0.76 3.60 17.64
N GLY A 46 0.51 4.09 18.86
CA GLY A 46 -0.54 5.10 19.09
C GLY A 46 -1.97 4.58 18.90
N LYS A 47 -2.93 5.49 18.63
CA LYS A 47 -4.37 5.18 18.52
C LYS A 47 -4.79 4.96 17.06
N SER A 48 -4.40 5.86 16.17
CA SER A 48 -4.71 5.94 14.73
C SER A 48 -3.71 5.15 13.91
N ARG A 49 -3.60 3.85 14.20
CA ARG A 49 -2.63 2.94 13.60
C ARG A 49 -2.92 2.68 12.13
N CYS A 50 -2.32 3.48 11.24
CA CYS A 50 -2.45 3.34 9.80
C CYS A 50 -1.54 2.23 9.22
N GLY A 51 -0.62 1.67 9.99
CA GLY A 51 0.35 0.69 9.50
C GLY A 51 1.48 1.34 8.72
N SER A 52 1.66 0.95 7.45
CA SER A 52 2.75 1.43 6.61
C SER A 52 2.66 2.93 6.30
N LEU A 53 3.79 3.62 6.45
CA LEU A 53 4.03 5.03 6.13
C LEU A 53 4.79 5.21 4.80
N GLY A 54 4.72 4.22 3.89
CA GLY A 54 5.55 4.15 2.69
C GLY A 54 5.60 5.42 1.83
N TYR A 55 4.49 6.16 1.71
CA TYR A 55 4.45 7.45 1.03
C TYR A 55 5.16 8.56 1.81
N ALA A 56 4.89 8.67 3.12
CA ALA A 56 5.46 9.69 3.99
C ALA A 56 6.99 9.54 4.13
N MET A 57 7.53 8.33 4.01
CA MET A 57 8.98 8.07 3.99
C MET A 57 9.69 8.80 2.85
N VAL A 58 9.03 9.00 1.70
CA VAL A 58 9.61 9.76 0.57
C VAL A 58 9.66 11.24 0.91
N ASP A 59 8.59 11.78 1.47
CA ASP A 59 8.50 13.19 1.86
C ASP A 59 9.49 13.52 2.97
N ALA A 60 9.59 12.67 3.99
CA ALA A 60 10.57 12.82 5.07
C ALA A 60 12.02 12.83 4.54
N LYS A 61 12.30 12.11 3.45
CA LYS A 61 13.63 12.05 2.85
C LYS A 61 13.96 13.28 2.00
N TYR A 62 13.00 13.81 1.24
CA TYR A 62 13.27 14.81 0.20
C TYR A 62 12.79 16.22 0.54
N ALA A 63 11.96 16.41 1.56
CA ALA A 63 11.52 17.74 1.96
C ALA A 63 12.66 18.54 2.59
N ARG A 64 12.67 19.85 2.35
CA ARG A 64 13.63 20.76 3.00
C ARG A 64 13.37 20.93 4.49
N LYS A 65 12.10 20.80 4.89
CA LYS A 65 11.65 20.79 6.29
C LYS A 65 10.60 19.73 6.53
N VAL A 66 10.69 19.02 7.64
CA VAL A 66 9.73 17.98 8.03
C VAL A 66 9.13 18.30 9.39
N VAL A 67 7.80 18.39 9.42
CA VAL A 67 7.00 18.61 10.61
C VAL A 67 6.15 17.37 10.84
N LEU A 68 6.40 16.66 11.93
CA LEU A 68 5.54 15.58 12.38
C LEU A 68 4.35 16.14 13.14
N LEU A 69 3.15 15.73 12.74
CA LEU A 69 1.91 15.92 13.48
C LEU A 69 1.58 14.58 14.14
N THR A 70 1.68 14.49 15.46
CA THR A 70 1.50 13.22 16.20
C THR A 70 0.41 13.32 17.25
N GLU A 71 -0.31 12.24 17.49
CA GLU A 71 -1.28 12.14 18.58
C GLU A 71 -0.70 11.49 19.86
N SER A 72 0.44 10.80 19.75
CA SER A 72 1.14 10.16 20.87
C SER A 72 2.63 10.47 20.81
N ILE A 73 3.20 10.85 21.96
CA ILE A 73 4.64 10.97 22.15
C ILE A 73 5.08 9.82 23.05
N GLU A 74 5.90 8.92 22.52
CA GLU A 74 6.41 7.73 23.20
C GLU A 74 7.82 7.98 23.77
N PRO A 75 8.29 7.19 24.75
CA PRO A 75 9.64 7.35 25.29
C PRO A 75 10.73 7.02 24.27
N PHE A 76 11.77 7.86 24.21
CA PHE A 76 12.96 7.58 23.42
C PHE A 76 13.78 6.38 23.95
N PRO A 77 14.36 5.53 23.06
CA PRO A 77 14.17 5.52 21.61
C PRO A 77 12.92 4.73 21.20
N TYR A 78 12.05 5.35 20.40
CA TYR A 78 10.87 4.65 19.87
C TYR A 78 11.21 3.85 18.61
N MET A 79 11.01 2.53 18.65
CA MET A 79 11.33 1.60 17.57
C MET A 79 10.28 0.47 17.46
N PRO A 80 10.04 -0.08 16.26
CA PRO A 80 10.62 0.31 14.97
C PRO A 80 10.12 1.69 14.50
N ALA A 81 10.98 2.43 13.79
CA ALA A 81 10.68 3.76 13.26
C ALA A 81 10.74 3.76 11.72
N SER A 82 9.64 4.15 11.10
CA SER A 82 9.48 4.29 9.65
C SER A 82 10.11 5.58 9.13
N ILE A 83 10.00 6.65 9.94
CA ILE A 83 10.69 7.93 9.77
C ILE A 83 11.62 8.07 10.97
N ILE A 84 12.90 8.36 10.72
CA ILE A 84 13.93 8.41 11.76
C ILE A 84 14.34 9.85 12.09
N GLN A 85 14.87 10.05 13.29
CA GLN A 85 15.13 11.36 13.89
C GLN A 85 16.02 12.32 13.07
N ASP A 86 16.85 11.83 12.14
CA ASP A 86 17.69 12.69 11.28
C ASP A 86 16.92 13.27 10.08
N GLN A 87 15.67 12.86 9.89
CA GLN A 87 14.77 13.34 8.85
C GLN A 87 13.78 14.40 9.37
N VAL A 88 13.75 14.69 10.67
CA VAL A 88 12.67 15.47 11.31
C VAL A 88 13.20 16.77 11.89
N ASP A 89 12.52 17.89 11.60
CA ASP A 89 12.86 19.21 12.17
C ASP A 89 11.98 19.58 13.37
N TYR A 90 10.69 19.27 13.30
CA TYR A 90 9.70 19.69 14.30
C TYR A 90 8.68 18.61 14.58
N ILE A 91 8.20 18.58 15.82
CA ILE A 91 7.15 17.66 16.29
C ILE A 91 6.08 18.49 16.98
N VAL A 92 4.83 18.30 16.54
CA VAL A 92 3.67 18.95 17.13
C VAL A 92 2.69 17.88 17.57
N LYS A 93 2.40 17.84 18.87
CA LYS A 93 1.35 16.99 19.41
C LYS A 93 -0.01 17.61 19.11
N ILE A 94 -0.90 16.83 18.52
CA ILE A 94 -2.31 17.17 18.25
C ILE A 94 -3.24 16.12 18.87
N ASP A 95 -4.54 16.38 18.88
CA ASP A 95 -5.50 15.48 19.55
C ASP A 95 -5.73 14.17 18.79
N SER A 96 -5.73 14.24 17.46
CA SER A 96 -6.00 13.12 16.57
C SER A 96 -5.45 13.42 15.17
N VAL A 97 -4.77 12.43 14.58
CA VAL A 97 -4.29 12.49 13.19
C VAL A 97 -5.26 11.84 12.20
N GLY A 98 -6.25 11.10 12.69
CA GLY A 98 -7.18 10.34 11.87
C GLY A 98 -8.25 9.62 12.69
N ASP A 99 -9.11 8.88 12.00
CA ASP A 99 -10.20 8.12 12.61
C ASP A 99 -9.90 6.61 12.50
N PRO A 100 -9.40 5.96 13.58
CA PRO A 100 -9.07 4.54 13.56
C PRO A 100 -10.26 3.65 13.20
N ALA A 101 -11.48 4.06 13.55
CA ALA A 101 -12.69 3.31 13.25
C ALA A 101 -12.99 3.27 11.74
N LYS A 102 -12.42 4.19 10.95
CA LYS A 102 -12.58 4.28 9.50
C LYS A 102 -11.46 3.63 8.69
N ILE A 103 -10.36 3.23 9.33
CA ILE A 103 -9.22 2.59 8.63
C ILE A 103 -9.69 1.34 7.87
N SER A 104 -10.63 0.58 8.43
CA SER A 104 -11.18 -0.64 7.81
C SER A 104 -12.52 -0.42 7.08
N VAL A 105 -13.02 0.82 6.97
CA VAL A 105 -14.37 1.09 6.44
C VAL A 105 -14.28 1.38 4.94
N GLY A 106 -14.56 0.35 4.13
CA GLY A 106 -14.66 0.50 2.68
C GLY A 106 -14.34 -0.77 1.89
N ALA A 107 -13.45 -0.64 0.90
CA ALA A 107 -13.15 -1.60 -0.17
C ALA A 107 -12.66 -2.98 0.31
N ALA A 108 -12.13 -3.07 1.54
CA ALA A 108 -11.61 -4.29 2.15
C ALA A 108 -12.67 -5.33 2.57
N ARG A 109 -13.97 -5.11 2.30
CA ARG A 109 -15.01 -6.11 2.56
C ARG A 109 -14.99 -7.22 1.51
N VAL A 110 -14.94 -8.46 1.99
CA VAL A 110 -15.19 -9.66 1.16
C VAL A 110 -16.59 -9.53 0.57
N THR A 111 -16.65 -9.44 -0.76
CA THR A 111 -17.91 -9.31 -1.47
C THR A 111 -18.76 -10.58 -1.39
N SER A 112 -20.07 -10.39 -1.22
CA SER A 112 -21.10 -11.43 -1.39
C SER A 112 -21.83 -11.31 -2.73
N ASN A 113 -21.47 -10.31 -3.56
CA ASN A 113 -22.10 -10.10 -4.86
C ASN A 113 -21.72 -11.24 -5.81
N PRO A 114 -22.70 -12.02 -6.33
CA PRO A 114 -22.41 -13.16 -7.19
C PRO A 114 -21.70 -12.75 -8.50
N ARG A 115 -21.92 -11.53 -8.99
CA ARG A 115 -21.23 -11.01 -10.19
C ARG A 115 -19.73 -10.83 -9.92
N GLU A 116 -19.38 -10.18 -8.82
CA GLU A 116 -17.98 -9.96 -8.45
C GLU A 116 -17.27 -11.26 -8.13
N LEU A 117 -17.97 -12.21 -7.48
CA LEU A 117 -17.44 -13.55 -7.23
C LEU A 117 -17.22 -14.36 -8.51
N MET A 118 -18.06 -14.18 -9.53
CA MET A 118 -17.85 -14.77 -10.85
C MET A 118 -16.58 -14.21 -11.50
N ILE A 119 -16.43 -12.87 -11.53
CA ILE A 119 -15.24 -12.19 -12.06
C ILE A 119 -13.98 -12.65 -11.32
N ALA A 120 -14.02 -12.70 -9.99
CA ALA A 120 -12.91 -13.15 -9.15
C ALA A 120 -12.51 -14.60 -9.44
N ARG A 121 -13.48 -15.49 -9.66
CA ARG A 121 -13.22 -16.89 -10.02
C ARG A 121 -12.53 -16.98 -11.38
N SER A 122 -13.04 -16.26 -12.37
CA SER A 122 -12.48 -16.21 -13.72
C SER A 122 -11.07 -15.61 -13.73
N ALA A 123 -10.82 -14.55 -12.95
CA ALA A 123 -9.48 -14.00 -12.78
C ALA A 123 -8.51 -15.03 -12.20
N ALA A 124 -8.94 -15.80 -11.19
CA ALA A 124 -8.14 -16.89 -10.65
C ALA A 124 -7.91 -18.02 -11.67
N ASP A 125 -8.87 -18.31 -12.57
CA ASP A 125 -8.70 -19.28 -13.68
C ASP A 125 -7.63 -18.81 -14.68
N VAL A 126 -7.66 -17.53 -15.04
CA VAL A 126 -6.62 -16.93 -15.89
C VAL A 126 -5.26 -17.05 -15.23
N ILE A 127 -5.17 -16.76 -13.92
CA ILE A 127 -3.92 -16.88 -13.16
C ILE A 127 -3.41 -18.32 -13.19
N GLU A 128 -4.23 -19.30 -12.80
CA GLU A 128 -3.85 -20.72 -12.75
C GLU A 128 -3.32 -21.24 -14.10
N HIS A 129 -3.86 -20.73 -15.21
CA HIS A 129 -3.51 -21.17 -16.56
C HIS A 129 -2.57 -20.20 -17.32
N SER A 130 -2.06 -19.16 -16.66
CA SER A 130 -1.23 -18.11 -17.28
C SER A 130 0.19 -18.56 -17.66
N GLY A 131 0.66 -19.69 -17.10
CA GLY A 131 2.08 -20.09 -17.13
C GLY A 131 2.95 -19.42 -16.06
N TYR A 132 2.41 -18.44 -15.32
CA TYR A 132 3.09 -17.77 -14.21
C TYR A 132 2.68 -18.33 -12.84
N PHE A 133 1.61 -19.11 -12.76
CA PHE A 133 1.19 -19.78 -11.53
C PHE A 133 2.05 -21.02 -11.25
N ARG A 134 3.22 -20.76 -10.68
CA ARG A 134 4.25 -21.74 -10.31
C ARG A 134 4.75 -21.46 -8.90
N ASP A 135 5.42 -22.43 -8.30
CA ASP A 135 6.02 -22.23 -6.97
C ASP A 135 6.97 -21.03 -6.97
N GLY A 136 6.85 -20.19 -5.94
CA GLY A 136 7.61 -18.95 -5.81
C GLY A 136 7.09 -17.77 -6.65
N PHE A 137 5.92 -17.86 -7.30
CA PHE A 137 5.35 -16.69 -7.99
C PHE A 137 5.08 -15.52 -7.03
N SER A 138 4.95 -14.32 -7.58
CA SER A 138 4.66 -13.11 -6.84
C SER A 138 3.37 -12.47 -7.33
N LEU A 139 2.69 -11.76 -6.43
CA LEU A 139 1.40 -11.15 -6.76
C LEU A 139 1.15 -9.80 -6.11
N GLN A 140 0.32 -9.02 -6.76
CA GLN A 140 -0.32 -7.84 -6.19
C GLN A 140 -1.82 -7.90 -6.48
N THR A 141 -2.63 -7.65 -5.46
CA THR A 141 -4.08 -7.61 -5.59
C THR A 141 -4.59 -6.22 -5.26
N GLY A 142 -5.53 -5.70 -6.05
CA GLY A 142 -6.27 -4.50 -5.68
C GLY A 142 -7.06 -4.68 -4.38
N SER A 143 -7.46 -3.57 -3.78
CA SER A 143 -8.12 -3.53 -2.47
C SER A 143 -9.65 -3.59 -2.51
N GLY A 144 -10.28 -3.85 -3.68
CA GLY A 144 -11.74 -3.80 -3.84
C GLY A 144 -12.39 -5.07 -4.40
N ALA A 145 -13.55 -5.43 -3.85
CA ALA A 145 -14.55 -6.29 -4.48
C ALA A 145 -13.96 -7.59 -5.10
N ALA A 146 -13.98 -7.70 -6.43
CA ALA A 146 -13.51 -8.88 -7.15
C ALA A 146 -11.99 -9.09 -7.06
N SER A 147 -11.17 -8.03 -6.99
CA SER A 147 -9.71 -8.18 -6.90
C SER A 147 -9.33 -8.80 -5.56
N THR A 148 -9.92 -8.32 -4.47
CA THR A 148 -9.75 -8.89 -3.13
C THR A 148 -10.30 -10.30 -3.07
N ALA A 149 -11.50 -10.55 -3.62
CA ALA A 149 -12.12 -11.88 -3.59
C ALA A 149 -11.38 -12.95 -4.41
N CYS A 150 -10.55 -12.54 -5.38
CA CYS A 150 -9.72 -13.46 -6.16
C CYS A 150 -8.77 -14.27 -5.27
N THR A 151 -8.26 -13.65 -4.18
CA THR A 151 -7.36 -14.32 -3.21
C THR A 151 -7.98 -15.60 -2.63
N ARG A 152 -9.30 -15.60 -2.36
CA ARG A 152 -10.03 -16.77 -1.85
C ARG A 152 -9.99 -17.95 -2.82
N PHE A 153 -10.08 -17.67 -4.12
CA PHE A 153 -10.02 -18.71 -5.14
C PHE A 153 -8.58 -19.17 -5.38
N LEU A 154 -7.61 -18.26 -5.27
CA LEU A 154 -6.19 -18.60 -5.34
C LEU A 154 -5.76 -19.53 -4.21
N GLU A 155 -6.21 -19.31 -2.96
CA GLU A 155 -5.87 -20.18 -1.82
C GLU A 155 -6.11 -21.67 -2.14
N SER A 156 -7.32 -22.00 -2.61
CA SER A 156 -7.69 -23.39 -2.90
C SER A 156 -6.81 -24.02 -3.98
N ARG A 157 -6.38 -23.23 -4.97
CA ARG A 157 -5.53 -23.66 -6.08
C ARG A 157 -4.09 -23.82 -5.64
N MET A 158 -3.58 -22.88 -4.86
CA MET A 158 -2.24 -22.93 -4.28
C MET A 158 -2.08 -24.19 -3.43
N ARG A 159 -3.07 -24.51 -2.59
CA ARG A 159 -3.08 -25.76 -1.81
C ARG A 159 -3.12 -27.00 -2.69
N LYS A 160 -3.99 -27.02 -3.72
CA LYS A 160 -4.12 -28.16 -4.64
C LYS A 160 -2.83 -28.46 -5.38
N HIS A 161 -2.10 -27.44 -5.80
CA HIS A 161 -0.86 -27.56 -6.57
C HIS A 161 0.41 -27.55 -5.70
N ASN A 162 0.26 -27.44 -4.38
CA ASN A 162 1.38 -27.28 -3.43
C ASN A 162 2.32 -26.14 -3.84
N ILE A 163 1.74 -24.98 -4.15
CA ILE A 163 2.43 -23.75 -4.57
C ILE A 163 2.39 -22.74 -3.43
N VAL A 164 3.54 -22.12 -3.14
CA VAL A 164 3.68 -21.01 -2.21
C VAL A 164 4.18 -19.79 -2.97
N ALA A 165 3.51 -18.64 -2.80
CA ALA A 165 3.98 -17.39 -3.38
C ALA A 165 5.22 -16.89 -2.63
N SER A 166 6.20 -16.34 -3.36
CA SER A 166 7.42 -15.79 -2.75
C SER A 166 7.14 -14.47 -2.03
N PHE A 167 6.34 -13.58 -2.62
CA PHE A 167 5.89 -12.39 -1.95
C PHE A 167 4.58 -11.84 -2.51
N ALA A 168 3.87 -11.06 -1.69
CA ALA A 168 2.85 -10.14 -2.15
C ALA A 168 3.29 -8.68 -1.95
N LEU A 169 2.88 -7.82 -2.87
CA LEU A 169 3.27 -6.41 -2.94
C LEU A 169 2.05 -5.49 -2.94
N GLY A 170 2.25 -4.27 -2.45
CA GLY A 170 1.41 -3.13 -2.76
C GLY A 170 0.82 -2.55 -1.49
N GLY A 171 -0.47 -2.25 -1.54
CA GLY A 171 -1.20 -2.01 -0.31
C GLY A 171 -1.78 -3.31 0.23
N ILE A 172 -1.38 -3.68 1.45
CA ILE A 172 -1.73 -4.97 2.02
C ILE A 172 -3.12 -4.92 2.67
N THR A 173 -3.90 -5.98 2.46
CA THR A 173 -5.21 -6.19 3.09
C THR A 173 -5.14 -7.38 4.04
N GLY A 174 -6.11 -7.48 4.96
CA GLY A 174 -6.25 -8.62 5.86
C GLY A 174 -6.39 -9.97 5.12
N SER A 175 -6.90 -9.98 3.89
CA SER A 175 -6.97 -11.20 3.08
C SER A 175 -5.58 -11.70 2.63
N ILE A 176 -4.67 -10.79 2.31
CA ILE A 176 -3.29 -11.12 1.96
C ILE A 176 -2.50 -11.51 3.22
N VAL A 177 -2.77 -10.85 4.35
CA VAL A 177 -2.23 -11.25 5.66
C VAL A 177 -2.64 -12.69 6.02
N ASP A 178 -3.92 -13.04 5.87
CA ASP A 178 -4.41 -14.39 6.16
C ASP A 178 -3.69 -15.46 5.32
N LEU A 179 -3.46 -15.19 4.02
CA LEU A 179 -2.66 -16.10 3.18
C LEU A 179 -1.20 -16.20 3.63
N HIS A 180 -0.60 -15.10 4.09
CA HIS A 180 0.75 -15.11 4.65
C HIS A 180 0.82 -15.95 5.93
N GLU A 181 -0.09 -15.74 6.88
CA GLU A 181 -0.14 -16.48 8.15
C GLU A 181 -0.43 -17.98 7.95
N LYS A 182 -1.16 -18.33 6.88
CA LYS A 182 -1.39 -19.72 6.44
C LYS A 182 -0.18 -20.35 5.74
N GLY A 183 0.92 -19.63 5.55
CA GLY A 183 2.13 -20.10 4.88
C GLY A 183 1.99 -20.21 3.36
N LEU A 184 1.00 -19.56 2.75
CA LEU A 184 0.79 -19.55 1.31
C LEU A 184 1.51 -18.38 0.62
N ILE A 185 1.91 -17.36 1.38
CA ILE A 185 2.76 -16.26 0.89
C ILE A 185 3.93 -16.13 1.86
N THR A 186 5.15 -16.12 1.34
CA THR A 186 6.36 -16.12 2.20
C THR A 186 6.65 -14.74 2.77
N LYS A 187 6.46 -13.66 2.00
CA LYS A 187 6.78 -12.29 2.42
C LYS A 187 5.73 -11.29 1.97
N LEU A 188 5.47 -10.27 2.77
CA LEU A 188 4.63 -9.14 2.40
C LEU A 188 5.50 -7.89 2.30
N LEU A 189 5.35 -7.14 1.21
CA LEU A 189 6.04 -5.86 0.98
C LEU A 189 4.97 -4.76 0.93
N ASP A 190 4.89 -3.97 2.01
CA ASP A 190 3.78 -3.07 2.27
C ASP A 190 4.18 -1.60 2.15
N THR A 191 3.65 -0.93 1.14
CA THR A 191 3.79 0.52 0.99
C THR A 191 2.58 1.28 1.58
N GLN A 192 1.49 0.57 1.89
CA GLN A 192 0.26 1.12 2.44
C GLN A 192 -0.64 0.02 3.03
N SER A 193 -0.87 0.03 4.33
CA SER A 193 -1.83 -0.91 4.92
C SER A 193 -3.27 -0.42 4.66
N PHE A 194 -4.12 -1.24 4.02
CA PHE A 194 -5.49 -0.84 3.64
C PHE A 194 -6.53 -1.09 4.74
N ASP A 195 -6.20 -1.86 5.76
CA ASP A 195 -7.08 -2.14 6.89
C ASP A 195 -6.30 -2.38 8.18
N GLY A 196 -7.01 -2.40 9.31
CA GLY A 196 -6.39 -2.58 10.62
C GLY A 196 -5.69 -3.93 10.80
N ALA A 197 -6.12 -4.99 10.08
CA ALA A 197 -5.47 -6.29 10.16
C ALA A 197 -4.10 -6.27 9.45
N ALA A 198 -4.00 -5.58 8.31
CA ALA A 198 -2.72 -5.31 7.67
C ALA A 198 -1.79 -4.48 8.56
N GLY A 199 -2.30 -3.38 9.15
CA GLY A 199 -1.49 -2.54 10.04
C GLY A 199 -1.02 -3.29 11.31
N GLU A 200 -1.87 -4.12 11.91
CA GLU A 200 -1.49 -4.96 13.05
C GLU A 200 -0.50 -6.06 12.67
N SER A 201 -0.67 -6.64 11.48
CA SER A 201 0.25 -7.64 10.94
C SER A 201 1.64 -7.04 10.72
N LEU A 202 1.73 -5.83 10.16
CA LEU A 202 3.01 -5.15 9.95
C LEU A 202 3.78 -4.96 11.27
N ALA A 203 3.07 -4.69 12.36
CA ALA A 203 3.67 -4.52 13.68
C ALA A 203 4.17 -5.83 14.32
N LYS A 204 3.64 -6.99 13.91
CA LYS A 204 3.87 -8.29 14.59
C LYS A 204 4.65 -9.29 13.76
N ASN A 205 4.44 -9.32 12.45
CA ASN A 205 4.95 -10.34 11.56
C ASN A 205 6.29 -9.90 10.96
N PRO A 206 7.42 -10.56 11.27
CA PRO A 206 8.76 -10.14 10.80
C PRO A 206 8.96 -10.29 9.28
N HIS A 207 8.07 -11.01 8.61
CA HIS A 207 8.05 -11.18 7.16
C HIS A 207 7.05 -10.25 6.46
N HIS A 208 6.33 -9.42 7.22
CA HIS A 208 5.59 -8.28 6.73
C HIS A 208 6.47 -7.05 6.86
N VAL A 209 6.94 -6.54 5.72
CA VAL A 209 8.01 -5.53 5.66
C VAL A 209 7.46 -4.26 5.05
N GLU A 210 7.64 -3.15 5.77
CA GLU A 210 7.35 -1.81 5.27
C GLU A 210 8.35 -1.40 4.19
N ILE A 211 7.85 -0.80 3.11
CA ILE A 211 8.68 -0.25 2.03
C ILE A 211 8.20 1.15 1.60
N SER A 212 9.15 2.02 1.27
CA SER A 212 8.80 3.35 0.73
C SER A 212 8.25 3.24 -0.69
N THR A 213 7.51 4.27 -1.13
CA THR A 213 7.00 4.33 -2.51
C THR A 213 8.13 4.33 -3.55
N SER A 214 9.32 4.80 -3.18
CA SER A 214 10.51 4.72 -4.03
C SER A 214 10.95 3.27 -4.27
N VAL A 215 10.90 2.43 -3.24
CA VAL A 215 11.22 0.99 -3.35
C VAL A 215 10.08 0.25 -4.04
N TYR A 216 8.84 0.71 -3.87
CA TYR A 216 7.66 0.11 -4.48
C TYR A 216 7.63 0.23 -6.01
N ALA A 217 7.63 1.46 -6.54
CA ALA A 217 7.22 1.70 -7.94
C ALA A 217 7.92 2.87 -8.67
N ASN A 218 9.03 3.41 -8.16
CA ASN A 218 9.71 4.54 -8.83
C ASN A 218 10.42 4.09 -10.13
N PRO A 219 10.03 4.59 -11.32
CA PRO A 219 10.61 4.18 -12.60
C PRO A 219 12.06 4.63 -12.80
N ALA A 220 12.55 5.59 -12.02
CA ALA A 220 13.93 6.06 -12.06
C ALA A 220 14.82 5.43 -10.97
N ALA A 221 14.24 4.62 -10.07
CA ALA A 221 15.00 3.95 -9.04
C ALA A 221 15.94 2.90 -9.63
N LYS A 222 17.01 2.56 -8.89
CA LYS A 222 17.93 1.48 -9.27
C LYS A 222 17.22 0.11 -9.37
N ALA A 223 16.13 -0.06 -8.63
CA ALA A 223 15.21 -1.19 -8.71
C ALA A 223 13.88 -0.79 -8.04
N ALA A 224 12.76 -1.26 -8.59
CA ALA A 224 11.45 -1.18 -7.96
C ALA A 224 10.88 -2.58 -7.73
N CYS A 225 10.18 -2.79 -6.62
CA CYS A 225 9.56 -4.08 -6.30
C CYS A 225 8.48 -4.47 -7.31
N CYS A 226 7.77 -3.50 -7.92
CA CYS A 226 6.78 -3.78 -8.96
C CYS A 226 7.38 -4.46 -10.19
N ASP A 227 8.66 -4.24 -10.50
CA ASP A 227 9.38 -4.87 -11.62
C ASP A 227 9.62 -6.37 -11.40
N ARG A 228 9.34 -6.86 -10.19
CA ARG A 228 9.51 -8.25 -9.77
C ARG A 228 8.19 -8.98 -9.57
N VAL A 229 7.05 -8.34 -9.86
CA VAL A 229 5.71 -8.94 -9.72
C VAL A 229 5.35 -9.73 -10.97
N ASP A 230 4.97 -11.01 -10.80
CA ASP A 230 4.52 -11.86 -11.92
C ASP A 230 3.07 -11.54 -12.32
N ILE A 231 2.20 -11.27 -11.33
CA ILE A 231 0.76 -11.11 -11.54
C ILE A 231 0.21 -9.91 -10.76
N VAL A 232 -0.51 -9.03 -11.44
CA VAL A 232 -1.26 -7.95 -10.81
C VAL A 232 -2.74 -8.02 -11.15
N ILE A 233 -3.60 -7.84 -10.15
CA ILE A 233 -5.06 -7.78 -10.32
C ILE A 233 -5.52 -6.36 -10.06
N LEU A 234 -5.96 -5.67 -11.11
CA LEU A 234 -6.42 -4.27 -11.07
C LEU A 234 -7.93 -4.16 -11.30
N SER A 235 -8.47 -2.97 -11.05
CA SER A 235 -9.83 -2.57 -11.39
C SER A 235 -9.82 -1.38 -12.35
N ALA A 236 -10.95 -1.13 -12.99
CA ALA A 236 -11.13 -0.05 -13.96
C ALA A 236 -12.49 0.61 -13.75
N LEU A 237 -12.59 1.90 -14.08
CA LEU A 237 -13.88 2.53 -14.35
C LEU A 237 -14.34 2.14 -15.76
N GLU A 238 -13.43 2.28 -16.73
CA GLU A 238 -13.68 1.96 -18.14
C GLU A 238 -12.42 1.36 -18.77
N ILE A 239 -12.62 0.56 -19.83
CA ILE A 239 -11.57 0.02 -20.68
C ILE A 239 -12.05 0.06 -22.13
N ASP A 240 -11.20 0.51 -23.05
CA ASP A 240 -11.50 0.53 -24.49
C ASP A 240 -11.01 -0.74 -25.21
N THR A 241 -11.26 -0.82 -26.53
CA THR A 241 -10.86 -1.99 -27.34
C THR A 241 -9.36 -2.09 -27.59
N ASP A 242 -8.60 -1.03 -27.29
CA ASP A 242 -7.14 -0.97 -27.38
C ASP A 242 -6.48 -1.27 -26.03
N PHE A 243 -7.27 -1.66 -25.02
CA PHE A 243 -6.86 -1.95 -23.66
C PHE A 243 -6.32 -0.74 -22.87
N ASN A 244 -6.67 0.49 -23.27
CA ASN A 244 -6.43 1.65 -22.41
C ASN A 244 -7.43 1.63 -21.25
N VAL A 245 -6.95 1.93 -20.05
CA VAL A 245 -7.74 1.84 -18.81
C VAL A 245 -7.92 3.23 -18.21
N ASN A 246 -9.17 3.60 -17.95
CA ASN A 246 -9.53 4.82 -17.23
C ASN A 246 -9.83 4.48 -15.75
N VAL A 247 -9.16 5.20 -14.86
CA VAL A 247 -9.37 5.14 -13.40
C VAL A 247 -9.57 6.53 -12.78
N LEU A 248 -9.73 7.56 -13.62
CA LEU A 248 -9.75 8.96 -13.18
C LEU A 248 -11.12 9.60 -13.33
N THR A 249 -11.75 9.48 -14.50
CA THR A 249 -12.98 10.21 -14.80
C THR A 249 -14.17 9.26 -14.83
N GLY A 250 -15.22 9.55 -14.08
CA GLY A 250 -16.48 8.82 -14.12
C GLY A 250 -17.24 9.03 -15.43
N SER A 251 -18.26 8.20 -15.67
CA SER A 251 -19.12 8.31 -16.87
C SER A 251 -19.92 9.61 -16.94
N ASP A 252 -20.03 10.34 -15.83
CA ASP A 252 -20.63 11.66 -15.71
C ASP A 252 -19.66 12.81 -16.07
N GLY A 253 -18.41 12.48 -16.42
CA GLY A 253 -17.37 13.45 -16.75
C GLY A 253 -16.73 14.11 -15.52
N VAL A 254 -17.03 13.61 -14.31
CA VAL A 254 -16.48 14.13 -13.05
C VAL A 254 -15.29 13.26 -12.62
N MET A 255 -14.23 13.91 -12.14
CA MET A 255 -13.08 13.29 -11.51
C MET A 255 -13.24 13.28 -9.99
#